data_AF-A0A0D2GCB1-F1
#
_entry.id   AF-A0A0D2GCB1-F1
#
_cell.length_a   1.000
_cell.length_b   1.000
_cell.length_c   1.000
_cell.angle_alpha   90.00
_cell.angle_beta   90.00
_cell.angle_gamma   90.00
#
_symmetry.space_group_name_H-M   'P 1'
#
loop_
_entity.id
_entity.type
_entity.pdbx_description
1 polymer ?
#
loop_
_entity_poly.entity_id
_entity_poly.type
_entity_poly.pdbx_seq_one_letter_code
_entity_poly.pdbx_strand_id
1 'polypeptide(L)'
;MATTARHLCRTLFQVSRRIPVKRKCQAAQCQLFTQRHNVTSTSAQFRELSTTLPRRADKPQRTSAFDQDGDEEEEDDQGLDFSRPPEGGYKVPSTPITLADLDADELADFQMLSPKDQESYLALQNHYAAEFEEAGINFNADPNAQGPLMERLVDSVDREIGKEVEPLDFPDVPLKNSEVGYWALDEEDDEFTQVEDGDEEWDESAISSVAHNEFDLHREVRQYTRVIAWDMPLLQRKSPSEFAKPFTPPTEATPLRFRYTTYMGEHHPAARKVVVQFCSKDLPNLTEKQRLKLLKLVGPRYNPDTDVVKMSCETYEAPAQNKRYLGDLVKKLLDEARNGKDSFDDVPLDLRHHKPQRKIEFPETWKLKPSRVRELLVARQEQRLLSSGEEQSSTRQGGPVLDGKELVHEYVRALGRPAVPLR
;
A
#
# COMPACT_ATOMS: atom_id res chain seq x y z
N MET A 1 -4.69 -51.10 -57.98
CA MET A 1 -3.21 -51.02 -58.05
C MET A 1 -2.83 -49.79 -57.27
N ALA A 2 -2.47 -49.97 -56.01
CA ALA A 2 -2.06 -48.89 -55.13
C ALA A 2 -0.80 -48.25 -55.72
N THR A 3 -0.91 -47.02 -56.24
CA THR A 3 0.29 -46.29 -56.64
C THR A 3 1.02 -45.87 -55.36
N THR A 4 2.32 -46.08 -55.31
CA THR A 4 3.24 -45.61 -54.26
C THR A 4 3.07 -44.14 -53.88
N ALA A 5 2.63 -43.32 -54.84
CA ALA A 5 2.22 -41.93 -54.60
C ALA A 5 1.14 -41.84 -53.50
N ARG A 6 0.16 -42.76 -53.50
CA ARG A 6 -0.90 -42.81 -52.47
C ARG A 6 -0.36 -43.22 -51.11
N HIS A 7 0.62 -44.14 -51.10
CA HIS A 7 1.27 -44.54 -49.85
C HIS A 7 2.07 -43.38 -49.23
N LEU A 8 2.75 -42.55 -50.05
CA LEU A 8 3.42 -41.34 -49.58
C LEU A 8 2.42 -40.33 -49.03
N CYS A 9 1.31 -40.09 -49.75
CA CYS A 9 0.23 -39.25 -49.23
C CYS A 9 -0.24 -39.77 -47.87
N ARG A 10 -0.52 -41.07 -47.75
CA ARG A 10 -0.96 -41.71 -46.50
C ARG A 10 0.07 -41.57 -45.36
N THR A 11 1.37 -41.72 -45.63
CA THR A 11 2.40 -41.55 -44.59
C THR A 11 2.53 -40.10 -44.15
N LEU A 12 2.45 -39.14 -45.07
CA LEU A 12 2.41 -37.71 -44.71
C LEU A 12 1.13 -37.37 -43.90
N PHE A 13 -0.01 -37.98 -44.25
CA PHE A 13 -1.26 -37.86 -43.48
C PHE A 13 -1.16 -38.47 -42.08
N GLN A 14 -0.35 -39.51 -41.87
CA GLN A 14 -0.22 -40.19 -40.57
C GLN A 14 0.86 -39.56 -39.67
N VAL A 15 1.98 -39.10 -40.23
CA VAL A 15 3.06 -38.44 -39.47
C VAL A 15 2.57 -37.11 -38.87
N SER A 16 1.75 -36.37 -39.62
CA SER A 16 1.16 -35.12 -39.14
C SER A 16 0.16 -35.28 -37.98
N ARG A 17 -0.38 -36.49 -37.77
CA ARG A 17 -1.26 -36.80 -36.62
C ARG A 17 -0.51 -37.26 -35.37
N ARG A 18 0.81 -37.49 -35.45
CA ARG A 18 1.61 -38.10 -34.36
C ARG A 18 2.64 -37.18 -33.72
N ILE A 19 2.62 -35.89 -34.03
CA ILE A 19 3.51 -34.92 -33.36
C ILE A 19 2.73 -34.34 -32.17
N PRO A 20 3.04 -34.73 -30.92
CA PRO A 20 2.49 -34.07 -29.75
C PRO A 20 3.07 -32.66 -29.66
N VAL A 21 2.27 -31.64 -29.99
CA VAL A 21 2.63 -30.23 -29.80
C VAL A 21 2.44 -29.88 -28.32
N LYS A 22 3.51 -29.98 -27.51
CA LYS A 22 3.47 -29.49 -26.13
C LYS A 22 3.59 -27.96 -26.06
N ARG A 23 2.47 -27.37 -25.62
CA ARG A 23 2.31 -26.32 -24.59
C ARG A 23 2.74 -24.88 -24.92
N LYS A 24 1.72 -24.10 -25.29
CA LYS A 24 1.66 -22.65 -25.18
C LYS A 24 1.60 -22.25 -23.70
N CYS A 25 2.71 -21.78 -23.14
CA CYS A 25 2.69 -21.01 -21.89
C CYS A 25 1.86 -19.74 -22.10
N GLN A 26 0.60 -19.74 -21.67
CA GLN A 26 -0.09 -18.48 -21.38
C GLN A 26 0.67 -17.83 -20.22
N ALA A 27 1.38 -16.76 -20.54
CA ALA A 27 1.82 -15.79 -19.56
C ALA A 27 0.58 -15.36 -18.76
N ALA A 28 0.45 -15.94 -17.57
CA ALA A 28 -0.51 -15.50 -16.57
C ALA A 28 -0.14 -14.07 -16.19
N GLN A 29 -0.71 -13.12 -16.92
CA GLN A 29 -1.09 -11.81 -16.38
C GLN A 29 -2.18 -12.06 -15.33
N CYS A 30 -1.80 -12.70 -14.22
CA CYS A 30 -2.54 -12.58 -12.98
C CYS A 30 -2.30 -11.16 -12.47
N GLN A 31 -3.23 -10.29 -12.84
CA GLN A 31 -3.49 -9.02 -12.20
C GLN A 31 -3.72 -9.28 -10.71
N LEU A 32 -2.63 -9.28 -9.93
CA LEU A 32 -2.68 -9.19 -8.48
C LEU A 32 -3.08 -7.76 -8.13
N PHE A 33 -4.38 -7.51 -8.20
CA PHE A 33 -5.04 -6.46 -7.44
C PHE A 33 -4.89 -6.80 -5.94
N THR A 34 -3.76 -6.41 -5.37
CA THR A 34 -3.62 -6.33 -3.92
C THR A 34 -4.36 -5.08 -3.45
N GLN A 35 -5.64 -5.25 -3.12
CA GLN A 35 -6.34 -4.31 -2.24
C GLN A 35 -5.65 -4.34 -0.87
N ARG A 36 -4.73 -3.39 -0.67
CA ARG A 36 -4.13 -3.08 0.62
C ARG A 36 -5.23 -2.54 1.55
N HIS A 37 -5.78 -3.41 2.39
CA HIS A 37 -6.47 -2.99 3.60
C HIS A 37 -5.44 -2.70 4.69
N ASN A 38 -5.30 -1.40 4.99
CA ASN A 38 -4.63 -0.89 6.17
C ASN A 38 -5.37 -1.37 7.43
N VAL A 39 -4.72 -2.15 8.29
CA VAL A 39 -4.99 -2.10 9.73
C VAL A 39 -3.67 -2.14 10.48
N THR A 40 -3.54 -1.13 11.32
CA THR A 40 -2.41 -0.76 12.15
C THR A 40 -2.26 -1.65 13.38
N SER A 41 -1.02 -2.10 13.57
CA SER A 41 -0.27 -2.09 14.84
C SER A 41 -0.66 -3.01 16.00
N THR A 42 0.41 -3.50 16.61
CA THR A 42 0.61 -3.85 18.03
C THR A 42 0.40 -5.29 18.51
N SER A 43 1.56 -5.92 18.70
CA SER A 43 1.99 -6.60 19.93
C SER A 43 1.91 -8.13 20.00
N ALA A 44 3.08 -8.65 20.40
CA ALA A 44 3.29 -9.78 21.32
C ALA A 44 3.03 -11.20 20.81
N GLN A 45 4.15 -11.86 20.50
CA GLN A 45 4.67 -13.09 21.15
C GLN A 45 3.74 -14.32 21.33
N PHE A 46 4.39 -15.47 21.14
CA PHE A 46 4.08 -16.84 21.60
C PHE A 46 3.45 -17.83 20.60
N ARG A 47 4.36 -18.65 20.07
CA ARG A 47 4.37 -20.11 19.85
C ARG A 47 3.10 -20.94 20.17
N GLU A 48 2.92 -21.88 19.25
CA GLU A 48 2.61 -23.32 19.43
C GLU A 48 1.15 -23.80 19.49
N LEU A 49 0.81 -24.54 18.42
CA LEU A 49 0.10 -25.83 18.37
C LEU A 49 -1.44 -25.88 18.56
N SER A 50 -2.13 -26.22 17.47
CA SER A 50 -3.43 -26.92 17.44
C SER A 50 -3.69 -27.36 15.99
N THR A 51 -3.16 -28.48 15.49
CA THR A 51 -3.79 -29.82 15.51
C THR A 51 -5.29 -29.83 15.17
N THR A 52 -5.62 -30.02 13.89
CA THR A 52 -6.85 -30.71 13.50
C THR A 52 -6.51 -31.81 12.50
N LEU A 53 -7.10 -32.98 12.76
CA LEU A 53 -6.79 -34.29 12.19
C LEU A 53 -7.26 -34.40 10.72
N PRO A 54 -6.47 -34.96 9.79
CA PRO A 54 -7.02 -35.48 8.55
C PRO A 54 -7.63 -36.86 8.82
N ARG A 55 -8.91 -37.01 8.50
CA ARG A 55 -9.61 -38.28 8.50
C ARG A 55 -8.99 -39.18 7.44
N ARG A 56 -8.56 -40.35 7.89
CA ARG A 56 -8.03 -41.51 7.16
C ARG A 56 -8.91 -41.83 5.94
N ALA A 57 -8.36 -41.70 4.73
CA ALA A 57 -8.86 -42.34 3.53
C ALA A 57 -7.88 -43.45 3.14
N ASP A 58 -8.44 -44.54 2.64
CA ASP A 58 -7.79 -45.82 2.39
C ASP A 58 -6.65 -45.75 1.37
N LYS A 59 -5.65 -46.63 1.58
CA LYS A 59 -4.49 -46.83 0.71
C LYS A 59 -4.95 -47.26 -0.70
N PRO A 60 -4.62 -46.54 -1.78
CA PRO A 60 -4.60 -47.18 -3.09
C PRO A 60 -3.34 -48.05 -3.16
N GLN A 61 -3.52 -49.34 -3.44
CA GLN A 61 -2.45 -50.19 -3.95
C GLN A 61 -1.89 -49.51 -5.21
N ARG A 62 -0.57 -49.26 -5.22
CA ARG A 62 0.16 -48.89 -6.42
C ARG A 62 -0.11 -49.94 -7.51
N THR A 63 -0.95 -49.59 -8.47
CA THR A 63 -1.08 -50.30 -9.73
C THR A 63 -0.02 -49.73 -10.68
N SER A 64 1.01 -50.52 -10.94
CA SER A 64 1.86 -50.39 -12.12
C SER A 64 1.03 -50.78 -13.34
N ALA A 65 0.27 -49.82 -13.87
CA ALA A 65 -0.45 -49.89 -15.14
C ALA A 65 -0.90 -48.46 -15.48
N PHE A 66 0.07 -47.57 -15.72
CA PHE A 66 -0.18 -46.22 -16.22
C PHE A 66 0.83 -45.95 -17.33
N ASP A 67 0.63 -46.69 -18.42
CA ASP A 67 1.20 -46.45 -19.75
C ASP A 67 0.02 -46.68 -20.72
N GLN A 68 -1.02 -45.83 -20.66
CA GLN A 68 -2.11 -45.89 -21.65
C GLN A 68 -3.07 -44.68 -21.72
N ASP A 69 -2.98 -43.67 -20.83
CA ASP A 69 -3.94 -42.55 -20.80
C ASP A 69 -3.24 -41.18 -20.93
N GLY A 70 -2.36 -41.03 -21.92
CA GLY A 70 -1.79 -39.74 -22.33
C GLY A 70 -2.63 -38.99 -23.37
N ASP A 71 -3.72 -39.59 -23.85
CA ASP A 71 -4.55 -39.08 -24.94
C ASP A 71 -5.83 -38.42 -24.39
N GLU A 72 -5.67 -37.46 -23.48
CA GLU A 72 -6.69 -36.45 -23.17
C GLU A 72 -6.03 -35.07 -23.16
N GLU A 73 -5.34 -34.73 -24.26
CA GLU A 73 -4.92 -33.35 -24.53
C GLU A 73 -5.90 -32.71 -25.51
N GLU A 74 -6.40 -31.56 -25.09
CA GLU A 74 -7.26 -30.64 -25.83
C GLU A 74 -6.69 -30.42 -27.24
N GLU A 75 -7.33 -30.98 -28.27
CA GLU A 75 -7.05 -30.69 -29.68
C GLU A 75 -7.51 -29.24 -30.00
N ASP A 76 -6.75 -28.26 -29.51
CA ASP A 76 -6.84 -26.87 -29.93
C ASP A 76 -6.32 -26.73 -31.36
N ASP A 77 -7.22 -26.98 -32.30
CA ASP A 77 -7.42 -26.34 -33.61
C ASP A 77 -6.19 -25.65 -34.23
N GLN A 78 -5.16 -26.44 -34.52
CA GLN A 78 -4.14 -26.14 -35.52
C GLN A 78 -4.06 -27.27 -36.56
N GLY A 79 -5.22 -27.87 -36.87
CA GLY A 79 -5.35 -28.79 -37.99
C GLY A 79 -4.87 -28.10 -39.26
N LEU A 80 -3.87 -28.69 -39.91
CA LEU A 80 -3.41 -28.26 -41.23
C LEU A 80 -4.62 -28.03 -42.12
N ASP A 81 -4.80 -26.78 -42.53
CA ASP A 81 -5.96 -26.33 -43.29
C ASP A 81 -5.98 -27.03 -44.65
N PHE A 82 -6.68 -28.16 -44.75
CA PHE A 82 -6.89 -28.91 -46.00
C PHE A 82 -7.56 -28.06 -47.08
N SER A 83 -8.13 -26.91 -46.72
CA SER A 83 -8.71 -25.98 -47.67
C SER A 83 -7.68 -25.09 -48.37
N ARG A 84 -6.41 -25.10 -47.95
CA ARG A 84 -5.36 -24.33 -48.61
C ARG A 84 -4.85 -25.10 -49.85
N PRO A 85 -5.15 -24.64 -51.08
CA PRO A 85 -4.65 -25.29 -52.28
C PRO A 85 -3.11 -25.18 -52.34
N PRO A 86 -2.42 -26.17 -52.94
CA PRO A 86 -0.98 -26.10 -53.17
C PRO A 86 -0.62 -24.86 -54.01
N GLU A 87 0.57 -24.30 -53.77
CA GLU A 87 1.07 -23.13 -54.51
C GLU A 87 1.10 -23.44 -56.02
N GLY A 88 0.22 -22.83 -56.81
CA GLY A 88 0.07 -23.10 -58.26
C GLY A 88 -1.25 -23.76 -58.68
N GLY A 89 -2.10 -24.14 -57.73
CA GLY A 89 -3.41 -24.76 -57.98
C GLY A 89 -3.32 -26.27 -58.25
N TYR A 90 -4.46 -26.96 -58.22
CA TYR A 90 -4.50 -28.42 -58.42
C TYR A 90 -4.14 -28.79 -59.87
N LYS A 91 -3.13 -29.64 -60.02
CA LYS A 91 -2.73 -30.27 -61.29
C LYS A 91 -3.54 -31.56 -61.47
N VAL A 92 -3.87 -31.88 -62.72
CA VAL A 92 -4.66 -33.08 -63.06
C VAL A 92 -3.74 -34.07 -63.77
N PRO A 93 -3.59 -35.31 -63.27
CA PRO A 93 -2.73 -36.32 -63.87
C PRO A 93 -3.35 -36.85 -65.16
N SER A 94 -2.57 -37.57 -65.95
CA SER A 94 -3.02 -38.22 -67.19
C SER A 94 -4.19 -39.19 -66.97
N THR A 95 -4.24 -39.83 -65.79
CA THR A 95 -5.34 -40.69 -65.35
C THR A 95 -5.82 -40.25 -63.95
N PRO A 96 -6.96 -39.55 -63.84
CA PRO A 96 -7.44 -39.05 -62.55
C PRO A 96 -7.87 -40.21 -61.64
N ILE A 97 -7.41 -40.16 -60.39
CA ILE A 97 -7.77 -41.09 -59.32
C ILE A 97 -9.21 -40.83 -58.91
N THR A 98 -10.02 -41.87 -58.94
CA THR A 98 -11.41 -41.85 -58.50
C THR A 98 -11.59 -42.69 -57.24
N LEU A 99 -12.74 -42.57 -56.58
CA LEU A 99 -13.06 -43.36 -55.38
C LEU A 99 -12.95 -44.88 -55.58
N ALA A 100 -13.14 -45.36 -56.82
CA ALA A 100 -13.02 -46.78 -57.14
C ALA A 100 -11.58 -47.29 -57.08
N ASP A 101 -10.60 -46.38 -57.12
CA ASP A 101 -9.20 -46.73 -57.11
C ASP A 101 -8.60 -46.81 -55.71
N LEU A 102 -9.28 -46.28 -54.67
CA LEU A 102 -8.81 -46.26 -53.28
C LEU A 102 -8.80 -47.67 -52.68
N ASP A 103 -7.76 -47.99 -51.92
CA ASP A 103 -7.67 -49.25 -51.17
C ASP A 103 -8.63 -49.26 -49.96
N ALA A 104 -8.90 -50.43 -49.37
CA ALA A 104 -9.86 -50.57 -48.26
C ALA A 104 -9.53 -49.65 -47.06
N ASP A 105 -8.25 -49.51 -46.74
CA ASP A 105 -7.80 -48.65 -45.64
C ASP A 105 -7.91 -47.16 -46.01
N GLU A 106 -7.65 -46.81 -47.27
CA GLU A 106 -7.79 -45.43 -47.77
C GLU A 106 -9.26 -45.02 -47.85
N LEU A 107 -10.15 -45.95 -48.20
CA LEU A 107 -11.59 -45.75 -48.17
C LEU A 107 -12.12 -45.55 -46.75
N ALA A 108 -11.58 -46.27 -45.77
CA ALA A 108 -11.93 -46.07 -44.36
C ALA A 108 -11.52 -44.67 -43.89
N ASP A 109 -10.30 -44.25 -44.18
CA ASP A 109 -9.80 -42.91 -43.82
C ASP A 109 -10.60 -41.81 -44.55
N PHE A 110 -10.90 -42.02 -45.84
CA PHE A 110 -11.72 -41.12 -46.66
C PHE A 110 -13.13 -40.92 -46.10
N GLN A 111 -13.75 -42.00 -45.61
CA GLN A 111 -15.10 -41.95 -45.03
C GLN A 111 -15.15 -41.23 -43.68
N MET A 112 -14.03 -41.14 -42.97
CA MET A 112 -13.92 -40.40 -41.70
C MET A 112 -13.76 -38.89 -41.90
N LEU A 113 -13.44 -38.42 -43.10
CA LEU A 113 -13.27 -37.00 -43.43
C LEU A 113 -14.61 -36.28 -43.62
N SER A 114 -14.65 -34.97 -43.33
CA SER A 114 -15.82 -34.15 -43.58
C SER A 114 -16.09 -34.04 -45.11
N PRO A 115 -17.32 -33.75 -45.56
CA PRO A 115 -17.61 -33.67 -47.00
C PRO A 115 -16.76 -32.65 -47.76
N LYS A 116 -16.34 -31.56 -47.10
CA LYS A 116 -15.43 -30.57 -47.70
C LYS A 116 -14.01 -31.12 -47.81
N ASP A 117 -13.56 -31.83 -46.78
CA ASP A 117 -12.22 -32.42 -46.76
C ASP A 117 -12.11 -33.64 -47.70
N GLN A 118 -13.23 -34.31 -47.98
CA GLN A 118 -13.30 -35.37 -48.99
C GLN A 118 -12.99 -34.85 -50.40
N GLU A 119 -13.56 -33.70 -50.78
CA GLU A 119 -13.29 -33.08 -52.09
C GLU A 119 -11.82 -32.63 -52.18
N SER A 120 -11.30 -31.98 -51.13
CA SER A 120 -9.91 -31.53 -51.10
C SER A 120 -8.91 -32.70 -51.07
N TYR A 121 -9.24 -33.80 -50.37
CA TYR A 121 -8.43 -35.00 -50.31
C TYR A 121 -8.21 -35.62 -51.69
N LEU A 122 -9.30 -35.83 -52.46
CA LEU A 122 -9.20 -36.36 -53.83
C LEU A 122 -8.48 -35.38 -54.76
N ALA A 123 -8.70 -34.08 -54.60
CA ALA A 123 -7.99 -33.05 -55.38
C ALA A 123 -6.48 -33.07 -55.08
N LEU A 124 -6.10 -33.23 -53.81
CA LEU A 124 -4.71 -33.30 -53.36
C LEU A 124 -4.01 -34.58 -53.85
N GLN A 125 -4.68 -35.73 -53.78
CA GLN A 125 -4.15 -36.99 -54.33
C GLN A 125 -3.89 -36.88 -55.85
N ASN A 126 -4.81 -36.26 -56.59
CA ASN A 126 -4.64 -36.01 -58.02
C ASN A 126 -3.49 -35.03 -58.30
N HIS A 127 -3.35 -33.97 -57.50
CA HIS A 127 -2.22 -33.04 -57.61
C HIS A 127 -0.88 -33.75 -57.41
N TYR A 128 -0.73 -34.52 -56.33
CA TYR A 128 0.51 -35.28 -56.11
C TYR A 128 0.76 -36.29 -57.23
N ALA A 129 -0.27 -37.00 -57.69
CA ALA A 129 -0.12 -37.89 -58.84
C ALA A 129 0.41 -37.16 -60.08
N ALA A 130 -0.04 -35.93 -60.33
CA ALA A 130 0.45 -35.10 -61.43
C ALA A 130 1.89 -34.61 -61.21
N GLU A 131 2.27 -34.22 -59.98
CA GLU A 131 3.65 -33.85 -59.66
C GLU A 131 4.61 -35.03 -59.82
N PHE A 132 4.18 -36.24 -59.47
CA PHE A 132 4.97 -37.45 -59.71
C PHE A 132 5.11 -37.79 -61.19
N GLU A 133 4.06 -37.59 -62.00
CA GLU A 133 4.13 -37.71 -63.47
C GLU A 133 5.10 -36.67 -64.07
N GLU A 134 5.07 -35.41 -63.61
CA GLU A 134 5.99 -34.35 -64.04
C GLU A 134 7.45 -34.62 -63.64
N ALA A 135 7.68 -35.18 -62.45
CA ALA A 135 9.00 -35.58 -61.98
C ALA A 135 9.60 -36.75 -62.77
N GLY A 136 8.86 -37.32 -63.73
CA GLY A 136 9.31 -38.46 -64.55
C GLY A 136 9.40 -39.75 -63.75
N ILE A 137 8.77 -39.81 -62.58
CA ILE A 137 8.78 -40.98 -61.70
C ILE A 137 7.67 -41.93 -62.17
N ASN A 138 7.99 -42.72 -63.21
CA ASN A 138 7.09 -43.74 -63.73
C ASN A 138 7.02 -44.95 -62.80
N PHE A 139 6.05 -44.95 -61.88
CA PHE A 139 5.86 -46.06 -60.93
C PHE A 139 5.41 -47.38 -61.57
N ASN A 140 5.01 -47.37 -62.85
CA ASN A 140 4.70 -48.59 -63.62
C ASN A 140 5.94 -49.40 -64.02
N ALA A 141 7.15 -48.91 -63.79
CA ALA A 141 8.38 -49.49 -64.33
C ALA A 141 8.91 -50.72 -63.59
N ASP A 142 8.61 -50.92 -62.29
CA ASP A 142 8.87 -52.17 -61.56
C ASP A 142 8.26 -52.11 -60.15
N PRO A 143 7.29 -52.97 -59.78
CA PRO A 143 6.65 -52.94 -58.46
C PRO A 143 7.59 -53.27 -57.29
N ASN A 144 8.75 -53.89 -57.56
CA ASN A 144 9.72 -54.28 -56.52
C ASN A 144 10.83 -53.25 -56.27
N ALA A 145 10.98 -52.22 -57.11
CA ALA A 145 11.98 -51.16 -56.94
C ALA A 145 11.46 -49.94 -56.17
N GLN A 146 10.16 -49.98 -55.80
CA GLN A 146 9.38 -48.87 -55.28
C GLN A 146 9.70 -48.48 -53.83
N GLY A 147 10.02 -49.45 -52.97
CA GLY A 147 10.39 -49.21 -51.56
C GLY A 147 11.64 -48.35 -51.34
N PRO A 148 12.81 -48.73 -51.91
CA PRO A 148 14.09 -48.09 -51.52
C PRO A 148 14.27 -46.65 -52.01
N LEU A 149 13.54 -46.21 -53.04
CA LEU A 149 13.61 -44.82 -53.50
C LEU A 149 12.72 -43.91 -52.63
N MET A 150 11.61 -44.44 -52.13
CA MET A 150 10.70 -43.72 -51.25
C MET A 150 11.30 -43.55 -49.86
N GLU A 151 11.86 -44.63 -49.30
CA GLU A 151 12.59 -44.57 -48.02
C GLU A 151 13.69 -43.52 -48.06
N ARG A 152 14.44 -43.42 -49.17
CA ARG A 152 15.48 -42.37 -49.32
C ARG A 152 14.93 -40.95 -49.31
N LEU A 153 13.74 -40.71 -49.86
CA LEU A 153 13.14 -39.38 -49.86
C LEU A 153 12.61 -39.03 -48.47
N VAL A 154 11.92 -39.96 -47.80
CA VAL A 154 11.46 -39.77 -46.42
C VAL A 154 12.66 -39.55 -45.49
N ASP A 155 13.70 -40.39 -45.59
CA ASP A 155 14.95 -40.25 -44.84
C ASP A 155 15.63 -38.89 -45.10
N SER A 156 15.52 -38.35 -46.32
CA SER A 156 16.10 -37.05 -46.65
C SER A 156 15.35 -35.89 -46.00
N VAL A 157 14.02 -35.97 -45.94
CA VAL A 157 13.16 -34.97 -45.29
C VAL A 157 13.31 -35.05 -43.77
N ASP A 158 13.29 -36.24 -43.18
CA ASP A 158 13.49 -36.43 -41.74
C ASP A 158 14.86 -35.91 -41.29
N ARG A 159 15.89 -36.06 -42.13
CA ARG A 159 17.23 -35.49 -41.89
C ARG A 159 17.29 -33.98 -42.01
N GLU A 160 16.43 -33.37 -42.80
CA GLU A 160 16.36 -31.92 -42.95
C GLU A 160 15.59 -31.32 -41.77
N ILE A 161 14.46 -31.90 -41.39
CA ILE A 161 13.70 -31.56 -40.18
C ILE A 161 14.58 -31.68 -38.94
N GLY A 162 15.30 -32.80 -38.78
CA GLY A 162 16.20 -33.01 -37.64
C GLY A 162 17.41 -32.05 -37.59
N LYS A 163 17.66 -31.26 -38.64
CA LYS A 163 18.67 -30.18 -38.63
C LYS A 163 18.08 -28.81 -38.34
N GLU A 164 16.83 -28.57 -38.74
CA GLU A 164 16.15 -27.29 -38.54
C GLU A 164 15.54 -27.17 -37.13
N VAL A 165 15.14 -28.30 -36.54
CA VAL A 165 14.66 -28.33 -35.15
C VAL A 165 15.85 -28.12 -34.23
N GLU A 166 15.89 -26.98 -33.51
CA GLU A 166 16.82 -26.79 -32.40
C GLU A 166 16.72 -27.99 -31.46
N PRO A 167 17.85 -28.58 -31.01
CA PRO A 167 17.81 -29.68 -30.09
C PRO A 167 17.27 -29.19 -28.74
N LEU A 168 15.95 -29.28 -28.57
CA LEU A 168 15.27 -29.35 -27.27
C LEU A 168 15.41 -30.77 -26.70
N ASP A 169 16.57 -31.38 -26.90
CA ASP A 169 16.90 -32.71 -26.37
C ASP A 169 17.45 -32.51 -24.95
N PHE A 170 16.55 -32.63 -23.96
CA PHE A 170 16.96 -32.86 -22.59
C PHE A 170 17.73 -34.20 -22.53
N PRO A 171 18.87 -34.28 -21.84
CA PRO A 171 19.65 -35.50 -21.81
C PRO A 171 18.85 -36.65 -21.18
N ASP A 172 18.58 -37.72 -21.94
CA ASP A 172 17.94 -38.94 -21.42
C ASP A 172 18.66 -39.57 -20.20
N VAL A 173 19.92 -39.16 -19.98
CA VAL A 173 20.74 -39.61 -18.85
C VAL A 173 20.63 -38.56 -17.74
N PRO A 174 20.02 -38.90 -16.59
CA PRO A 174 19.93 -37.98 -15.46
C PRO A 174 21.34 -37.58 -14.99
N LEU A 175 21.52 -36.29 -14.68
CA LEU A 175 22.73 -35.80 -14.04
C LEU A 175 22.96 -36.59 -12.74
N LYS A 176 24.23 -36.84 -12.41
CA LYS A 176 24.53 -37.50 -11.12
C LYS A 176 24.13 -36.56 -10.00
N ASN A 177 23.65 -37.05 -8.86
CA ASN A 177 23.31 -36.22 -7.70
C ASN A 177 24.43 -35.29 -7.18
N SER A 178 25.69 -35.50 -7.60
CA SER A 178 26.80 -34.59 -7.32
C SER A 178 26.91 -33.38 -8.26
N GLU A 179 26.26 -33.47 -9.42
CA GLU A 179 26.17 -32.49 -10.50
C GLU A 179 24.80 -31.78 -10.49
N VAL A 180 23.83 -32.31 -9.73
CA VAL A 180 22.50 -31.72 -9.51
C VAL A 180 22.62 -30.59 -8.49
N GLY A 181 22.13 -29.40 -8.85
CA GLY A 181 22.18 -28.21 -8.00
C GLY A 181 21.23 -28.28 -6.80
N TYR A 182 21.32 -27.31 -5.88
CA TYR A 182 20.61 -27.34 -4.59
C TYR A 182 19.09 -27.47 -4.76
N TRP A 183 18.52 -26.83 -5.79
CA TRP A 183 17.08 -26.83 -6.03
C TRP A 183 16.54 -28.16 -6.54
N ALA A 184 17.40 -28.99 -7.13
CA ALA A 184 17.03 -30.27 -7.73
C ALA A 184 17.39 -31.50 -6.87
N LEU A 185 17.89 -31.32 -5.64
CA LEU A 185 18.35 -32.43 -4.78
C LEU A 185 17.28 -33.43 -4.35
N ASP A 186 16.01 -33.01 -4.27
CA ASP A 186 14.87 -33.81 -3.78
C ASP A 186 13.72 -33.90 -4.81
N GLU A 187 13.89 -33.35 -6.02
CA GLU A 187 12.88 -33.39 -7.08
C GLU A 187 13.02 -34.68 -7.92
N GLU A 188 11.89 -35.32 -8.22
CA GLU A 188 11.84 -36.51 -9.08
C GLU A 188 12.10 -36.10 -10.53
N ASP A 189 13.14 -36.66 -11.17
CA ASP A 189 13.52 -36.59 -12.60
C ASP A 189 12.64 -35.67 -13.49
N ASP A 190 12.63 -34.36 -13.22
CA ASP A 190 11.89 -33.38 -14.01
C ASP A 190 12.82 -32.89 -15.13
N GLU A 191 12.26 -32.64 -16.31
CA GLU A 191 12.98 -32.16 -17.50
C GLU A 191 13.77 -30.86 -17.19
N PHE A 192 13.33 -30.08 -16.19
CA PHE A 192 14.01 -28.88 -15.70
C PHE A 192 15.13 -29.12 -14.66
N THR A 193 15.13 -30.26 -13.98
CA THR A 193 16.14 -30.62 -12.95
C THR A 193 17.49 -31.04 -13.54
N GLN A 194 17.52 -31.27 -14.85
CA GLN A 194 18.71 -31.70 -15.60
C GLN A 194 19.49 -30.53 -16.23
N VAL A 195 19.02 -29.30 -16.02
CA VAL A 195 19.72 -28.09 -16.43
C VAL A 195 20.61 -27.65 -15.27
N GLU A 196 21.86 -27.30 -15.55
CA GLU A 196 22.77 -26.71 -14.57
C GLU A 196 22.10 -25.47 -13.95
N ASP A 197 21.90 -25.45 -12.63
CA ASP A 197 21.37 -24.30 -11.88
C ASP A 197 22.19 -23.06 -12.28
N GLY A 198 21.62 -22.19 -13.11
CA GLY A 198 22.25 -20.96 -13.58
C GLY A 198 22.37 -19.87 -12.51
N ASP A 199 22.24 -20.24 -11.24
CA ASP A 199 21.82 -19.36 -10.14
C ASP A 199 22.77 -19.34 -8.92
N GLU A 200 24.06 -19.65 -9.12
CA GLU A 200 25.06 -19.48 -8.05
C GLU A 200 25.73 -18.10 -7.98
N GLU A 201 25.73 -17.32 -9.07
CA GLU A 201 26.32 -15.98 -9.04
C GLU A 201 25.29 -14.95 -8.56
N TRP A 202 25.53 -14.35 -7.39
CA TRP A 202 24.70 -13.26 -6.89
C TRP A 202 24.60 -12.16 -7.95
N ASP A 203 23.39 -11.89 -8.42
CA ASP A 203 23.14 -10.79 -9.34
C ASP A 203 23.51 -9.46 -8.66
N GLU A 204 24.62 -8.85 -9.07
CA GLU A 204 25.07 -7.54 -8.58
C GLU A 204 24.03 -6.43 -8.84
N SER A 205 23.04 -6.67 -9.73
CA SER A 205 21.93 -5.77 -9.98
C SER A 205 20.81 -5.85 -8.93
N ALA A 206 20.77 -6.92 -8.13
CA ALA A 206 19.79 -7.12 -7.07
C ALA A 206 20.22 -6.41 -5.76
N ILE A 207 19.28 -5.70 -5.13
CA ILE A 207 19.49 -5.07 -3.83
C ILE A 207 18.74 -5.84 -2.73
N SER A 208 19.18 -5.67 -1.47
CA SER A 208 18.55 -6.33 -0.34
C SER A 208 17.11 -5.82 -0.08
N SER A 209 16.29 -6.60 0.61
CA SER A 209 14.92 -6.19 0.99
C SER A 209 14.87 -4.93 1.87
N VAL A 210 15.88 -4.74 2.73
CA VAL A 210 16.04 -3.52 3.53
C VAL A 210 16.35 -2.32 2.62
N ALA A 211 17.22 -2.51 1.63
CA ALA A 211 17.53 -1.47 0.64
C ALA A 211 16.31 -1.14 -0.25
N HIS A 212 15.45 -2.12 -0.57
CA HIS A 212 14.18 -1.86 -1.25
C HIS A 212 13.25 -0.95 -0.43
N ASN A 213 13.15 -1.13 0.89
CA ASN A 213 12.36 -0.25 1.75
C ASN A 213 12.88 1.20 1.74
N GLU A 214 14.21 1.39 1.78
CA GLU A 214 14.82 2.72 1.67
C GLU A 214 14.60 3.35 0.28
N PHE A 215 14.69 2.53 -0.77
CA PHE A 215 14.43 2.96 -2.14
C PHE A 215 12.97 3.37 -2.35
N ASP A 216 12.01 2.64 -1.77
CA ASP A 216 10.59 2.98 -1.80
C ASP A 216 10.29 4.26 -1.00
N LEU A 217 10.90 4.46 0.17
CA LEU A 217 10.86 5.73 0.88
C LEU A 217 11.36 6.89 -0.01
N HIS A 218 12.46 6.69 -0.72
CA HIS A 218 12.98 7.71 -1.65
C HIS A 218 12.02 7.98 -2.81
N ARG A 219 11.31 6.97 -3.32
CA ARG A 219 10.24 7.13 -4.32
C ARG A 219 9.07 7.96 -3.77
N GLU A 220 8.65 7.72 -2.54
CA GLU A 220 7.62 8.51 -1.85
C GLU A 220 8.05 9.98 -1.69
N VAL A 221 9.29 10.23 -1.23
CA VAL A 221 9.84 11.59 -1.11
C VAL A 221 9.86 12.29 -2.47
N ARG A 222 10.26 11.60 -3.55
CA ARG A 222 10.21 12.15 -4.92
C ARG A 222 8.78 12.44 -5.37
N GLN A 223 7.81 11.61 -4.99
CA GLN A 223 6.40 11.85 -5.27
C GLN A 223 5.91 13.12 -4.58
N TYR A 224 6.16 13.29 -3.28
CA TYR A 224 5.82 14.54 -2.57
C TYR A 224 6.55 15.75 -3.14
N THR A 225 7.81 15.61 -3.51
CA THR A 225 8.60 16.68 -4.14
C THR A 225 7.98 17.11 -5.48
N ARG A 226 7.51 16.14 -6.29
CA ARG A 226 6.78 16.41 -7.54
C ARG A 226 5.48 17.18 -7.29
N VAL A 227 4.69 16.78 -6.30
CA VAL A 227 3.45 17.47 -5.90
C VAL A 227 3.76 18.90 -5.46
N ILE A 228 4.81 19.10 -4.66
CA ILE A 228 5.25 20.44 -4.21
C ILE A 228 5.68 21.32 -5.39
N ALA A 229 6.43 20.75 -6.36
CA ALA A 229 6.94 21.50 -7.49
C ALA A 229 5.83 21.88 -8.49
N TRP A 230 4.90 20.97 -8.78
CA TRP A 230 3.97 21.10 -9.89
C TRP A 230 2.52 21.38 -9.45
N ASP A 231 2.02 20.72 -8.41
CA ASP A 231 0.61 20.82 -8.01
C ASP A 231 0.37 21.96 -7.02
N MET A 232 1.25 22.15 -6.03
CA MET A 232 1.08 23.18 -4.99
C MET A 232 1.01 24.61 -5.57
N PRO A 233 1.80 25.00 -6.59
CA PRO A 233 1.65 26.31 -7.22
C PRO A 233 0.32 26.48 -7.97
N LEU A 234 -0.32 25.39 -8.42
CA LEU A 234 -1.63 25.46 -9.08
C LEU A 234 -2.73 25.89 -8.10
N LEU A 235 -2.58 25.57 -6.81
CA LEU A 235 -3.50 26.04 -5.76
C LEU A 235 -3.48 27.57 -5.63
N GLN A 236 -2.37 28.22 -5.99
CA GLN A 236 -2.24 29.68 -6.02
C GLN A 236 -2.58 30.27 -7.39
N ARG A 237 -2.18 29.59 -8.48
CA ARG A 237 -2.26 30.12 -9.86
C ARG A 237 -3.64 30.03 -10.50
N LYS A 238 -4.45 29.00 -10.20
CA LYS A 238 -5.78 28.83 -10.80
C LYS A 238 -6.76 29.85 -10.22
N SER A 239 -6.55 31.12 -10.57
CA SER A 239 -7.17 32.34 -10.05
C SER A 239 -7.17 32.47 -8.51
N PRO A 240 -6.68 33.59 -7.94
CA PRO A 240 -6.86 33.90 -6.52
C PRO A 240 -8.34 33.85 -6.08
N SER A 241 -9.28 33.90 -7.02
CA SER A 241 -10.72 33.81 -6.74
C SER A 241 -11.24 32.39 -6.52
N GLU A 242 -10.65 31.35 -7.13
CA GLU A 242 -11.25 30.01 -7.15
C GLU A 242 -10.85 29.18 -5.91
N PHE A 243 -9.55 28.99 -5.67
CA PHE A 243 -9.06 28.11 -4.60
C PHE A 243 -8.57 28.85 -3.35
N ALA A 244 -7.82 29.95 -3.51
CA ALA A 244 -7.16 30.65 -2.41
C ALA A 244 -7.79 32.02 -2.12
N LYS A 245 -8.84 32.05 -1.29
CA LYS A 245 -9.57 33.28 -0.97
C LYS A 245 -8.86 34.07 0.16
N PRO A 246 -8.73 35.41 0.06
CA PRO A 246 -8.17 36.21 1.14
C PRO A 246 -9.10 36.14 2.37
N PHE A 247 -8.50 36.15 3.56
CA PHE A 247 -9.26 36.14 4.81
C PHE A 247 -10.04 37.46 4.95
N THR A 248 -11.37 37.34 5.03
CA THR A 248 -12.26 38.47 5.36
C THR A 248 -12.61 38.37 6.84
N PRO A 249 -12.29 39.39 7.66
CA PRO A 249 -12.65 39.37 9.06
C PRO A 249 -14.18 39.37 9.21
N PRO A 250 -14.73 38.71 10.24
CA PRO A 250 -16.17 38.69 10.47
C PRO A 250 -16.69 40.09 10.79
N THR A 251 -17.84 40.43 10.24
CA THR A 251 -18.55 41.70 10.53
C THR A 251 -19.30 41.60 11.87
N GLU A 252 -19.63 42.74 12.48
CA GLU A 252 -20.45 42.82 13.71
C GLU A 252 -21.81 42.10 13.57
N ALA A 253 -22.34 41.96 12.35
CA ALA A 253 -23.55 41.20 12.07
C ALA A 253 -23.41 39.68 12.29
N THR A 254 -22.20 39.17 12.48
CA THR A 254 -21.89 37.73 12.66
C THR A 254 -21.28 37.43 14.04
N PRO A 255 -22.01 37.64 15.16
CA PRO A 255 -21.46 37.47 16.51
C PRO A 255 -21.30 36.01 16.94
N LEU A 256 -21.86 35.05 16.19
CA LEU A 256 -21.87 33.64 16.55
C LEU A 256 -20.66 32.90 15.94
N ARG A 257 -19.83 32.31 16.80
CA ARG A 257 -18.72 31.45 16.40
C ARG A 257 -19.08 29.98 16.59
N PHE A 258 -19.29 29.26 15.49
CA PHE A 258 -19.48 27.82 15.50
C PHE A 258 -18.15 27.08 15.34
N ARG A 259 -17.99 25.97 16.08
CA ARG A 259 -16.86 25.04 15.96
C ARG A 259 -17.37 23.65 15.63
N TYR A 260 -16.81 23.06 14.58
CA TYR A 260 -17.03 21.68 14.15
C TYR A 260 -15.78 20.85 14.46
N THR A 261 -15.91 19.53 14.51
CA THR A 261 -14.80 18.62 14.73
C THR A 261 -14.88 17.50 13.68
N THR A 262 -13.77 17.26 12.99
CA THR A 262 -13.68 16.30 11.87
C THR A 262 -12.41 15.47 12.05
N TYR A 263 -12.50 14.15 11.85
CA TYR A 263 -11.41 13.19 12.04
C TYR A 263 -10.87 12.64 10.71
N MET A 264 -10.96 13.44 9.63
CA MET A 264 -10.34 13.21 8.31
C MET A 264 -10.34 11.76 7.81
N GLY A 265 -11.54 11.19 7.60
CA GLY A 265 -11.72 9.82 7.09
C GLY A 265 -12.16 8.82 8.16
N GLU A 266 -11.95 9.11 9.45
CA GLU A 266 -12.40 8.26 10.54
C GLU A 266 -13.82 8.61 11.01
N HIS A 267 -14.64 7.59 11.28
CA HIS A 267 -15.93 7.76 11.94
C HIS A 267 -15.75 7.82 13.46
N HIS A 268 -15.86 9.01 14.04
CA HIS A 268 -15.75 9.20 15.49
C HIS A 268 -17.03 9.79 16.07
N PRO A 269 -17.58 9.26 17.18
CA PRO A 269 -18.86 9.71 17.75
C PRO A 269 -18.83 11.18 18.19
N ALA A 270 -17.67 11.72 18.56
CA ALA A 270 -17.54 13.15 18.89
C ALA A 270 -17.59 14.08 17.67
N ALA A 271 -17.53 13.57 16.44
CA ALA A 271 -17.60 14.40 15.22
C ALA A 271 -18.96 15.10 15.06
N ARG A 272 -20.04 14.52 15.63
CA ARG A 272 -21.38 15.12 15.58
C ARG A 272 -21.51 16.38 16.45
N LYS A 273 -20.64 16.53 17.46
CA LYS A 273 -20.73 17.63 18.44
C LYS A 273 -20.43 18.97 17.78
N VAL A 274 -21.38 19.90 17.91
CA VAL A 274 -21.20 21.30 17.49
C VAL A 274 -21.12 22.17 18.73
N VAL A 275 -20.21 23.14 18.74
CA VAL A 275 -20.07 24.14 19.81
C VAL A 275 -20.36 25.52 19.23
N VAL A 276 -21.19 26.31 19.90
CA VAL A 276 -21.38 27.73 19.60
C VAL A 276 -20.83 28.57 20.75
N GLN A 277 -20.16 29.65 20.37
CA GLN A 277 -19.63 30.67 21.27
C GLN A 277 -20.08 32.03 20.80
N PHE A 278 -20.50 32.88 21.73
CA PHE A 278 -20.82 34.27 21.43
C PHE A 278 -20.55 35.14 22.66
N CYS A 279 -20.18 36.39 22.43
CA CYS A 279 -20.05 37.38 23.49
C CYS A 279 -21.44 37.95 23.81
N SER A 280 -21.70 38.25 25.07
CA SER A 280 -22.97 38.86 25.48
C SER A 280 -23.11 40.31 24.98
N LYS A 281 -21.99 41.00 24.72
CA LYS A 281 -21.92 42.39 24.25
C LYS A 281 -22.09 42.53 22.73
N ASP A 282 -21.70 41.52 21.96
CA ASP A 282 -21.74 41.57 20.48
C ASP A 282 -23.15 41.29 19.92
N LEU A 283 -24.10 40.88 20.78
CA LEU A 283 -25.47 40.61 20.37
C LEU A 283 -26.24 41.93 20.17
N PRO A 284 -26.81 42.17 18.98
CA PRO A 284 -27.50 43.42 18.70
C PRO A 284 -28.83 43.52 19.46
N ASN A 285 -29.18 44.75 19.85
CA ASN A 285 -30.49 45.12 20.40
C ASN A 285 -30.82 44.48 21.76
N LEU A 286 -29.87 44.45 22.71
CA LEU A 286 -30.15 44.12 24.11
C LEU A 286 -29.81 45.32 25.01
N THR A 287 -30.78 45.72 25.84
CA THR A 287 -30.51 46.65 26.95
C THR A 287 -29.66 45.96 28.02
N GLU A 288 -28.93 46.71 28.86
CA GLU A 288 -28.12 46.13 29.95
C GLU A 288 -28.92 45.19 30.86
N LYS A 289 -30.17 45.54 31.19
CA LYS A 289 -31.08 44.68 31.96
C LYS A 289 -31.38 43.36 31.25
N GLN A 290 -31.68 43.41 29.95
CA GLN A 290 -31.93 42.23 29.12
C GLN A 290 -30.66 41.38 28.97
N ARG A 291 -29.50 42.03 28.87
CA ARG A 291 -28.19 41.34 28.86
C ARG A 291 -27.94 40.62 30.18
N LEU A 292 -28.17 41.26 31.33
CA LEU A 292 -28.04 40.60 32.64
C LEU A 292 -29.04 39.44 32.78
N LYS A 293 -30.27 39.60 32.31
CA LYS A 293 -31.25 38.51 32.23
C LYS A 293 -30.74 37.35 31.37
N LEU A 294 -30.18 37.62 30.18
CA LEU A 294 -29.59 36.61 29.32
C LEU A 294 -28.48 35.83 30.05
N LEU A 295 -27.58 36.54 30.75
CA LEU A 295 -26.50 35.91 31.52
C LEU A 295 -27.04 35.00 32.62
N LYS A 296 -28.11 35.41 33.32
CA LYS A 296 -28.79 34.59 34.33
C LYS A 296 -29.43 33.33 33.74
N LEU A 297 -30.10 33.44 32.58
CA LEU A 297 -30.71 32.30 31.88
C LEU A 297 -29.67 31.28 31.38
N VAL A 298 -28.49 31.76 30.99
CA VAL A 298 -27.41 30.93 30.47
C VAL A 298 -26.75 30.09 31.57
N GLY A 299 -26.65 30.64 32.80
CA GLY A 299 -26.11 29.98 33.98
C GLY A 299 -24.63 29.56 33.82
N PRO A 300 -24.27 28.29 34.05
CA PRO A 300 -22.88 27.85 34.09
C PRO A 300 -22.16 27.87 32.73
N ARG A 301 -22.90 28.12 31.64
CA ARG A 301 -22.36 28.23 30.27
C ARG A 301 -21.68 29.58 30.03
N TYR A 302 -21.88 30.56 30.92
CA TYR A 302 -21.25 31.87 30.85
C TYR A 302 -19.86 31.86 31.51
N ASN A 303 -18.85 32.42 30.86
CA ASN A 303 -17.57 32.68 31.48
C ASN A 303 -17.45 34.17 31.88
N PRO A 304 -17.35 34.51 33.18
CA PRO A 304 -17.24 35.91 33.62
C PRO A 304 -15.90 36.56 33.27
N ASP A 305 -14.81 35.81 33.10
CA ASP A 305 -13.49 36.39 32.81
C ASP A 305 -13.39 36.91 31.37
N THR A 306 -14.02 36.22 30.42
CA THR A 306 -13.93 36.53 28.99
C THR A 306 -15.22 37.12 28.40
N ASP A 307 -16.31 37.16 29.17
CA ASP A 307 -17.66 37.56 28.75
C ASP A 307 -18.23 36.70 27.59
N VAL A 308 -17.77 35.44 27.48
CA VAL A 308 -18.18 34.50 26.43
C VAL A 308 -19.16 33.47 26.98
N VAL A 309 -20.29 33.32 26.29
CA VAL A 309 -21.21 32.20 26.48
C VAL A 309 -20.81 31.06 25.57
N LYS A 310 -20.56 29.88 26.14
CA LYS A 310 -20.18 28.67 25.39
C LYS A 310 -21.19 27.56 25.66
N MET A 311 -21.76 27.02 24.58
CA MET A 311 -22.72 25.91 24.65
C MET A 311 -22.50 24.94 23.49
N SER A 312 -22.82 23.66 23.71
CA SER A 312 -22.63 22.61 22.72
C SER A 312 -23.84 21.69 22.65
N CYS A 313 -24.03 21.06 21.49
CA CYS A 313 -25.06 20.05 21.27
C CYS A 313 -24.44 18.85 20.54
N GLU A 314 -24.77 17.65 21.02
CA GLU A 314 -24.37 16.35 20.47
C GLU A 314 -25.52 15.34 20.47
N THR A 315 -26.76 15.84 20.62
CA THR A 315 -27.99 15.05 20.76
C THR A 315 -28.38 14.37 19.44
N TYR A 316 -28.22 15.08 18.33
CA TYR A 316 -28.57 14.58 17.01
C TYR A 316 -27.37 13.93 16.33
N GLU A 317 -27.65 13.00 15.42
CA GLU A 317 -26.62 12.27 14.68
C GLU A 317 -25.86 13.18 13.70
N ALA A 318 -26.59 13.99 12.94
CA ALA A 318 -25.98 14.89 11.96
C ALA A 318 -25.48 16.19 12.63
N PRO A 319 -24.24 16.64 12.38
CA PRO A 319 -23.73 17.91 12.91
C PRO A 319 -24.55 19.12 12.43
N ALA A 320 -25.17 19.03 11.24
CA ALA A 320 -26.07 20.07 10.74
C ALA A 320 -27.33 20.23 11.61
N GLN A 321 -27.89 19.14 12.12
CA GLN A 321 -29.04 19.16 13.04
C GLN A 321 -28.63 19.76 14.39
N ASN A 322 -27.47 19.35 14.92
CA ASN A 322 -26.92 19.93 16.16
C ASN A 322 -26.67 21.45 16.03
N LYS A 323 -26.15 21.91 14.88
CA LYS A 323 -26.00 23.34 14.59
C LYS A 323 -27.35 24.07 14.57
N ARG A 324 -28.35 23.52 13.88
CA ARG A 324 -29.70 24.12 13.80
C ARG A 324 -30.33 24.24 15.17
N TYR A 325 -30.27 23.18 15.97
CA TYR A 325 -30.76 23.19 17.35
C TYR A 325 -30.09 24.29 18.20
N LEU A 326 -28.77 24.46 18.08
CA LEU A 326 -28.06 25.54 18.78
C LEU A 326 -28.50 26.93 18.30
N GLY A 327 -28.73 27.11 17.00
CA GLY A 327 -29.27 28.36 16.45
C GLY A 327 -30.67 28.68 16.99
N ASP A 328 -31.56 27.69 17.01
CA ASP A 328 -32.92 27.83 17.54
C ASP A 328 -32.89 28.09 19.06
N LEU A 329 -31.97 27.47 19.79
CA LEU A 329 -31.81 27.67 21.23
C LEU A 329 -31.28 29.07 21.55
N VAL A 330 -30.30 29.58 20.80
CA VAL A 330 -29.84 30.97 20.93
C VAL A 330 -30.98 31.95 20.63
N LYS A 331 -31.77 31.71 19.59
CA LYS A 331 -32.96 32.53 19.29
C LYS A 331 -33.95 32.54 20.45
N LYS A 332 -34.29 31.37 21.01
CA LYS A 332 -35.15 31.26 22.20
C LYS A 332 -34.59 32.02 23.40
N LEU A 333 -33.28 31.95 23.65
CA LEU A 333 -32.63 32.69 24.73
C LEU A 333 -32.73 34.21 24.54
N LEU A 334 -32.57 34.70 23.30
CA LEU A 334 -32.73 36.12 22.97
C LEU A 334 -34.19 36.57 23.11
N ASP A 335 -35.14 35.75 22.67
CA ASP A 335 -36.57 36.02 22.80
C ASP A 335 -36.99 36.09 24.29
N GLU A 336 -36.50 35.17 25.12
CA GLU A 336 -36.74 35.21 26.57
C GLU A 336 -36.02 36.38 27.26
N ALA A 337 -34.81 36.74 26.84
CA ALA A 337 -34.10 37.90 27.36
C ALA A 337 -34.84 39.22 27.05
N ARG A 338 -35.51 39.29 25.89
CA ARG A 338 -36.32 40.45 25.48
C ARG A 338 -37.71 40.46 26.11
N ASN A 339 -38.23 39.29 26.48
CA ASN A 339 -39.52 39.15 27.14
C ASN A 339 -39.52 39.89 28.49
N GLY A 340 -40.32 40.96 28.60
CA GLY A 340 -40.36 41.85 29.77
C GLY A 340 -41.18 41.33 30.97
N LYS A 341 -41.76 40.11 30.89
CA LYS A 341 -42.62 39.55 31.96
C LYS A 341 -41.91 39.43 33.31
N ASP A 342 -40.63 39.07 33.28
CA ASP A 342 -39.78 38.94 34.46
C ASP A 342 -38.37 39.40 34.09
N SER A 343 -37.83 40.40 34.80
CA SER A 343 -36.50 40.95 34.51
C SER A 343 -35.39 40.27 35.32
N PHE A 344 -35.74 39.43 36.30
CA PHE A 344 -34.81 38.81 37.25
C PHE A 344 -33.93 39.81 38.01
N ASP A 345 -34.33 41.09 38.15
CA ASP A 345 -33.52 42.15 38.78
C ASP A 345 -33.20 41.83 40.26
N ASP A 346 -34.05 41.03 40.91
CA ASP A 346 -33.91 40.51 42.27
C ASP A 346 -32.86 39.40 42.43
N VAL A 347 -32.60 38.63 41.38
CA VAL A 347 -31.62 37.52 41.41
C VAL A 347 -30.22 38.03 41.04
N PRO A 348 -29.21 37.93 41.93
CA PRO A 348 -27.84 38.30 41.58
C PRO A 348 -27.24 37.31 40.56
N LEU A 349 -26.26 37.76 39.76
CA LEU A 349 -25.57 36.89 38.82
C LEU A 349 -24.73 35.84 39.56
N ASP A 350 -25.05 34.56 39.36
CA ASP A 350 -24.27 33.46 39.95
C ASP A 350 -22.96 33.24 39.17
N LEU A 351 -21.83 33.35 39.88
CA LEU A 351 -20.49 33.18 39.35
C LEU A 351 -19.75 31.99 39.97
N ARG A 352 -20.43 31.18 40.81
CA ARG A 352 -19.80 30.11 41.60
C ARG A 352 -19.26 28.95 40.75
N HIS A 353 -19.78 28.78 39.53
CA HIS A 353 -19.29 27.75 38.60
C HIS A 353 -17.91 28.08 38.03
N HIS A 354 -17.50 29.35 38.06
CA HIS A 354 -16.22 29.79 37.52
C HIS A 354 -15.19 29.99 38.63
N LYS A 355 -14.02 29.38 38.49
CA LYS A 355 -12.89 29.57 39.41
C LYS A 355 -11.93 30.60 38.80
N PRO A 356 -11.93 31.87 39.26
CA PRO A 356 -11.09 32.90 38.68
C PRO A 356 -9.61 32.57 38.89
N GLN A 357 -8.82 32.66 37.82
CA GLN A 357 -7.38 32.46 37.89
C GLN A 357 -6.69 33.78 38.20
N ARG A 358 -6.01 33.86 39.35
CA ARG A 358 -5.20 35.03 39.71
C ARG A 358 -3.94 35.07 38.85
N LYS A 359 -3.81 36.11 38.03
CA LYS A 359 -2.58 36.40 37.30
C LYS A 359 -1.67 37.21 38.23
N ILE A 360 -0.52 36.65 38.59
CA ILE A 360 0.51 37.37 39.35
C ILE A 360 1.41 38.06 38.33
N GLU A 361 1.44 39.39 38.37
CA GLU A 361 2.32 40.18 37.51
C GLU A 361 3.62 40.50 38.23
N PHE A 362 4.69 40.70 37.44
CA PHE A 362 5.97 41.10 38.00
C PHE A 362 5.86 42.50 38.65
N PRO A 363 6.24 42.66 39.94
CA PRO A 363 6.14 43.93 40.63
C PRO A 363 6.85 45.06 39.88
N GLU A 364 6.16 46.16 39.63
CA GLU A 364 6.74 47.27 38.89
C GLU A 364 7.94 47.90 39.61
N THR A 365 7.94 47.84 40.94
CA THR A 365 9.03 48.35 41.80
C THR A 365 10.34 47.56 41.66
N TRP A 366 10.28 46.31 41.20
CA TRP A 366 11.47 45.48 40.97
C TRP A 366 12.05 45.67 39.58
N LYS A 367 11.33 46.34 38.66
CA LYS A 367 11.87 46.70 37.37
C LYS A 367 13.04 47.66 37.60
N LEU A 368 14.21 47.33 37.06
CA LEU A 368 15.43 48.13 37.18
C LEU A 368 15.35 49.42 36.35
N LYS A 369 14.50 50.35 36.79
CA LYS A 369 14.45 51.73 36.29
C LYS A 369 15.75 52.45 36.71
N PRO A 370 16.22 53.47 35.97
CA PRO A 370 17.45 54.18 36.31
C PRO A 370 17.40 54.83 37.71
N SER A 371 16.22 55.28 38.15
CA SER A 371 15.99 55.73 39.53
C SER A 371 16.27 54.63 40.55
N ARG A 372 15.70 53.43 40.32
CA ARG A 372 15.89 52.26 41.18
C ARG A 372 17.35 51.84 41.24
N VAL A 373 18.07 51.91 40.12
CA VAL A 373 19.52 51.64 40.11
C VAL A 373 20.26 52.62 41.02
N ARG A 374 19.93 53.92 40.99
CA ARG A 374 20.54 54.92 41.90
C ARG A 374 20.21 54.62 43.36
N GLU A 375 18.95 54.33 43.67
CA GLU A 375 18.53 53.91 45.02
C GLU A 375 19.32 52.68 45.49
N LEU A 376 19.46 51.67 44.63
CA LEU A 376 20.22 50.46 44.95
C LEU A 376 21.70 50.75 45.13
N LEU A 377 22.27 51.70 44.38
CA LEU A 377 23.65 52.13 44.57
C LEU A 377 23.84 52.85 45.91
N VAL A 378 22.94 53.76 46.27
CA VAL A 378 22.95 54.45 47.58
C VAL A 378 22.81 53.44 48.71
N ALA A 379 21.83 52.54 48.64
CA ALA A 379 21.61 51.51 49.65
C ALA A 379 22.83 50.58 49.81
N ARG A 380 23.51 50.22 48.70
CA ARG A 380 24.76 49.43 48.75
C ARG A 380 25.92 50.21 49.37
N GLN A 381 26.01 51.51 49.10
CA GLN A 381 27.02 52.38 49.72
C GLN A 381 26.78 52.50 51.23
N GLU A 382 25.54 52.74 51.65
CA GLU A 382 25.13 52.80 53.06
C GLU A 382 25.43 51.47 53.79
N GLN A 383 25.10 50.33 53.20
CA GLN A 383 25.42 49.02 53.75
C GLN A 383 26.94 48.82 53.93
N ARG A 384 27.74 49.26 52.96
CA ARG A 384 29.21 49.18 53.04
C ARG A 384 29.78 50.09 54.14
N LEU A 385 29.20 51.27 54.32
CA LEU A 385 29.58 52.18 55.38
C LEU A 385 29.25 51.59 56.75
N LEU A 386 28.07 51.02 56.93
CA LEU A 386 27.68 50.33 58.16
C LEU A 386 28.62 49.18 58.48
N SER A 387 28.94 48.31 57.50
CA SER A 387 29.88 47.20 57.74
C SER A 387 31.29 47.69 58.10
N SER A 388 31.80 48.72 57.42
CA SER A 388 33.10 49.31 57.75
C SER A 388 33.10 50.06 59.09
N GLY A 389 31.96 50.64 59.46
CA GLY A 389 31.75 51.33 60.73
C GLY A 389 31.66 50.35 61.88
N GLU A 390 31.01 49.20 61.70
CA GLU A 390 31.01 48.08 62.65
C GLU A 390 32.43 47.53 62.84
N GLU A 391 33.20 47.35 61.76
CA GLU A 391 34.62 46.99 61.85
C GLU A 391 35.44 48.04 62.64
N GLN A 392 35.27 49.33 62.39
CA GLN A 392 36.03 50.38 63.08
C GLN A 392 35.57 50.65 64.53
N SER A 393 34.27 50.54 64.79
CA SER A 393 33.70 50.67 66.15
C SER A 393 34.00 49.45 67.00
N SER A 394 34.15 48.28 66.37
CA SER A 394 34.70 47.08 66.99
C SER A 394 36.12 47.22 67.50
N THR A 395 36.92 48.06 66.85
CA THR A 395 38.27 48.40 67.30
C THR A 395 38.27 49.46 68.41
N ARG A 396 37.20 50.26 68.57
CA ARG A 396 37.22 51.44 69.45
C ARG A 396 36.41 51.29 70.74
N GLN A 397 35.13 50.88 70.72
CA GLN A 397 34.30 50.89 71.95
C GLN A 397 33.14 49.88 72.03
N GLY A 398 32.83 49.04 71.02
CA GLY A 398 31.77 48.03 71.12
C GLY A 398 32.09 46.81 70.27
N GLY A 399 32.04 45.59 70.85
CA GLY A 399 32.76 44.37 70.42
C GLY A 399 32.81 43.97 68.92
N PRO A 400 33.70 43.01 68.58
CA PRO A 400 33.94 42.52 67.20
C PRO A 400 32.64 42.21 66.48
N VAL A 401 32.61 42.49 65.16
CA VAL A 401 31.66 41.84 64.25
C VAL A 401 31.70 40.36 64.60
N LEU A 402 30.58 39.83 65.11
CA LEU A 402 30.50 38.51 65.68
C LEU A 402 30.69 37.47 64.57
N ASP A 403 31.94 37.10 64.29
CA ASP A 403 32.22 35.94 63.47
C ASP A 403 31.97 34.69 64.31
N GLY A 404 30.80 34.09 64.09
CA GLY A 404 30.39 32.87 64.77
C GLY A 404 31.40 31.73 64.60
N LYS A 405 32.19 31.73 63.51
CA LYS A 405 33.22 30.71 63.29
C LYS A 405 34.39 30.86 64.25
N GLU A 406 34.85 32.10 64.47
CA GLU A 406 35.93 32.39 65.42
C GLU A 406 35.49 32.14 66.86
N LEU A 407 34.27 32.53 67.21
CA LEU A 407 33.68 32.28 68.53
C LEU A 407 33.64 30.78 68.88
N VAL A 408 33.21 29.96 67.92
CA VAL A 408 33.21 28.50 68.08
C VAL A 408 34.64 27.98 68.20
N HIS A 409 35.58 28.46 67.37
CA HIS A 409 36.98 28.06 67.47
C HIS A 409 37.61 28.43 68.82
N GLU A 410 37.35 29.63 69.35
CA GLU A 410 37.82 30.05 70.66
C GLU A 410 37.22 29.22 71.78
N TYR A 411 35.90 28.97 71.72
CA TYR A 411 35.20 28.14 72.69
C TYR A 411 35.77 26.72 72.73
N VAL A 412 35.95 26.09 71.57
CA VAL A 412 36.58 24.76 71.44
C VAL A 412 38.02 24.77 71.96
N ARG A 413 38.79 25.82 71.66
CA ARG A 413 40.19 25.95 72.11
C ARG A 413 40.28 26.17 73.63
N ALA A 414 39.32 26.88 74.24
CA ALA A 414 39.24 27.10 75.68
C ALA A 414 38.93 25.82 76.45
N LEU A 415 38.09 24.94 75.90
CA LEU A 415 37.81 23.62 76.47
C LEU A 415 39.03 22.68 76.44
N GLY A 416 40.04 22.94 75.59
CA GLY A 416 41.21 22.09 75.41
C GLY A 416 42.46 22.42 76.25
N ARG A 417 42.46 23.46 77.09
CA ARG A 417 43.65 23.82 77.91
C ARG A 417 43.65 23.10 79.27
N PRO A 418 44.72 22.37 79.66
CA PRO A 418 44.81 21.70 80.96
C PRO A 418 44.95 22.72 82.10
N ALA A 419 44.23 22.50 83.20
CA ALA A 419 44.26 23.36 84.38
C ALA A 419 45.68 23.41 85.00
N VAL A 420 46.28 24.60 85.02
CA VAL A 420 47.53 24.85 85.77
C VAL A 420 47.21 24.77 87.27
N PRO A 421 47.87 23.90 88.05
CA PRO A 421 47.67 23.88 89.49
C PRO A 421 48.36 25.10 90.11
N LEU A 422 47.58 25.93 90.80
CA LEU A 422 48.08 27.03 91.63
C LEU A 422 48.95 26.43 92.76
N ARG A 423 50.21 26.89 92.85
CA ARG A 423 51.17 26.55 93.92
C ARG A 423 51.04 27.50 95.09
#